data_AF-A0A183LMN0-F1
#
_entry.id   AF-A0A183LMN0-F1
#
_cell.length_a   1.000
_cell.length_b   1.000
_cell.length_c   1.000
_cell.angle_alpha   90.00
_cell.angle_beta   90.00
_cell.angle_gamma   90.00
#
_symmetry.space_group_name_H-M   'P 1'
#
loop_
_entity.id
_entity.type
_entity.pdbx_description
1 polymer ?
#
loop_
_entity_poly.entity_id
_entity_poly.type
_entity_poly.pdbx_seq_one_letter_code
_entity_poly.pdbx_strand_id
1 'polypeptide(L)'
;MILRLKRNLLQKFAIPERNLLLYMNAVEEKYNDNPYHNRVHAADVVQSTHVLLNAQSLESVFTDLEIFTVLFACAIHDVGHPGVTNQYLINTNDQLAILYNDSSVLENHHLAIAFSLLGQPGHDVFENFPRKQRLSSRRMIIDMVLATDMSKHMSLLADLKTMVETKKVAGSGILTLENYIDRMQILQNMVHCADLSNPAKPLDLYRQWTNRVMEELFQQGDKERELGIEISPICDRNTATIEKSQVIYMIHTYDIIFVLI
;
A
#
# COMPACT_ATOMS: atom_id res chain seq x y z
N MET A 1 17.29 -4.32 6.04
CA MET A 1 18.37 -3.83 5.15
C MET A 1 18.15 -2.39 4.69
N ILE A 2 17.00 -2.04 4.10
CA ILE A 2 16.73 -0.71 3.52
C ILE A 2 16.91 0.43 4.53
N LEU A 3 16.20 0.37 5.67
CA LEU A 3 16.22 1.44 6.69
C LEU A 3 17.62 1.65 7.29
N ARG A 4 18.37 0.56 7.53
CA ARG A 4 19.69 0.58 8.17
C ARG A 4 20.82 0.91 7.20
N LEU A 5 21.02 0.09 6.17
CA LEU A 5 22.22 0.15 5.31
C LEU A 5 22.08 1.10 4.13
N LYS A 6 20.88 1.24 3.56
CA LYS A 6 20.67 2.05 2.35
C LYS A 6 20.30 3.50 2.65
N ARG A 7 19.60 3.76 3.76
CA ARG A 7 19.08 5.10 4.09
C ARG A 7 19.55 5.67 5.43
N ASN A 8 20.22 4.88 6.28
CA ASN A 8 20.69 5.28 7.61
C ASN A 8 19.61 5.88 8.55
N LEU A 9 18.35 5.48 8.39
CA LEU A 9 17.21 6.05 9.10
C LEU A 9 17.16 5.63 10.57
N LEU A 10 17.71 4.46 10.92
CA LEU A 10 17.77 4.02 12.32
C LEU A 10 18.64 4.95 13.15
N GLN A 11 19.79 5.36 12.62
CA GLN A 11 20.68 6.30 13.30
C GLN A 11 20.05 7.70 13.36
N LYS A 12 19.57 8.21 12.23
CA LYS A 12 18.99 9.57 12.14
C LYS A 12 17.83 9.80 13.11
N PHE A 13 17.03 8.77 13.34
CA PHE A 13 15.86 8.84 14.22
C PHE A 13 16.03 8.12 15.56
N ALA A 14 17.25 7.66 15.87
CA ALA A 14 17.55 6.89 17.07
C ALA A 14 16.57 5.72 17.30
N ILE A 15 16.16 5.03 16.23
CA ILE A 15 15.24 3.88 16.33
C ILE A 15 15.99 2.71 16.94
N PRO A 16 15.57 2.17 18.10
CA PRO A 16 16.20 0.98 18.65
C PRO A 16 16.03 -0.20 17.68
N GLU A 17 17.13 -0.78 17.22
CA GLU A 17 17.09 -1.89 16.25
C GLU A 17 16.29 -3.08 16.79
N ARG A 18 16.40 -3.35 18.10
CA ARG A 18 15.58 -4.36 18.78
C ARG A 18 14.08 -4.09 18.65
N ASN A 19 13.63 -2.85 18.86
CA ASN A 19 12.21 -2.52 18.79
C ASN A 19 11.69 -2.68 17.36
N LEU A 20 12.48 -2.26 16.37
CA LEU A 20 12.13 -2.45 14.97
C LEU A 20 12.00 -3.93 14.60
N LEU A 21 12.94 -4.79 15.02
CA LEU A 21 12.88 -6.22 14.73
C LEU A 21 11.66 -6.88 15.39
N LEU A 22 11.40 -6.58 16.67
CA LEU A 22 10.23 -7.10 17.37
C LEU A 22 8.93 -6.66 16.70
N TYR A 23 8.83 -5.37 16.37
CA TYR A 23 7.66 -4.82 15.67
C TYR A 23 7.45 -5.46 14.30
N MET A 24 8.50 -5.55 13.48
CA MET A 24 8.38 -6.12 12.13
C MET A 24 8.04 -7.61 12.16
N ASN A 25 8.58 -8.38 13.12
CA ASN A 25 8.19 -9.77 13.31
C ASN A 25 6.71 -9.88 13.70
N ALA A 26 6.23 -9.03 14.61
CA ALA A 26 4.82 -9.02 15.00
C ALA A 26 3.89 -8.61 13.85
N VAL A 27 4.32 -7.69 12.97
CA VAL A 27 3.59 -7.35 11.73
C VAL A 27 3.58 -8.53 10.77
N GLU A 28 4.73 -9.18 10.55
CA GLU A 28 4.86 -10.33 9.66
C GLU A 28 3.98 -11.51 10.11
N GLU A 29 3.90 -11.78 11.42
CA GLU A 29 3.01 -12.78 12.02
C GLU A 29 1.52 -12.45 11.88
N LYS A 30 1.17 -11.19 11.62
CA LYS A 30 -0.22 -10.74 11.37
C LYS A 30 -0.60 -10.75 9.90
N TYR A 31 0.33 -10.99 8.99
CA TYR A 31 -0.01 -11.31 7.61
C TYR A 31 -0.47 -12.77 7.52
N ASN A 32 -1.72 -12.98 7.10
CA ASN A 32 -2.26 -14.30 6.88
C ASN A 32 -1.57 -14.98 5.68
N ASP A 33 -1.62 -16.31 5.62
CA ASP A 33 -1.07 -17.11 4.52
C ASP A 33 -2.01 -17.10 3.30
N ASN A 34 -2.44 -15.91 2.88
CA ASN A 34 -3.26 -15.73 1.68
C ASN A 34 -2.40 -15.94 0.42
N PRO A 35 -2.99 -16.33 -0.73
CA PRO A 35 -2.23 -16.48 -1.97
C PRO A 35 -1.50 -15.20 -2.41
N TYR A 36 -2.15 -14.03 -2.33
CA TYR A 36 -1.66 -12.73 -2.78
C TYR A 36 -1.40 -11.76 -1.61
N HIS A 37 -2.41 -11.36 -0.84
CA HIS A 37 -2.28 -10.36 0.22
C HIS A 37 -1.63 -10.94 1.48
N ASN A 38 -0.31 -11.19 1.39
CA ASN A 38 0.53 -11.80 2.42
C ASN A 38 1.83 -10.98 2.61
N ARG A 39 2.70 -11.44 3.52
CA ARG A 39 3.98 -10.78 3.84
C ARG A 39 4.92 -10.58 2.63
N VAL A 40 4.84 -11.43 1.61
CA VAL A 40 5.66 -11.30 0.40
C VAL A 40 5.17 -10.14 -0.46
N HIS A 41 3.86 -9.93 -0.57
CA HIS A 41 3.28 -8.75 -1.23
C HIS A 41 3.72 -7.47 -0.53
N ALA A 42 3.59 -7.41 0.80
CA ALA A 42 4.06 -6.27 1.59
C ALA A 42 5.55 -5.96 1.34
N ALA A 43 6.40 -7.00 1.27
CA ALA A 43 7.81 -6.84 0.95
C ALA A 43 8.07 -6.33 -0.49
N ASP A 44 7.28 -6.77 -1.48
CA ASP A 44 7.35 -6.28 -2.86
C ASP A 44 6.96 -4.80 -2.95
N VAL A 45 5.90 -4.37 -2.25
CA VAL A 45 5.48 -2.97 -2.20
C VAL A 45 6.54 -2.10 -1.53
N VAL A 46 7.09 -2.52 -0.38
CA VAL A 46 8.20 -1.80 0.29
C VAL A 46 9.41 -1.65 -0.63
N GLN A 47 9.79 -2.70 -1.35
CA GLN A 47 10.93 -2.67 -2.26
C GLN A 47 10.65 -1.77 -3.47
N SER A 48 9.45 -1.85 -4.05
CA SER A 48 9.04 -1.06 -5.20
C SER A 48 9.03 0.43 -4.84
N THR A 49 8.44 0.81 -3.71
CA THR A 49 8.49 2.19 -3.19
C THR A 49 9.93 2.64 -2.91
N HIS A 50 10.79 1.76 -2.37
CA HIS A 50 12.21 2.10 -2.18
C HIS A 50 12.90 2.47 -3.49
N VAL A 51 12.60 1.78 -4.59
CA VAL A 51 13.11 2.09 -5.93
C VAL A 51 12.54 3.41 -6.46
N LEU A 52 11.22 3.61 -6.36
CA LEU A 52 10.56 4.86 -6.80
C LEU A 52 11.11 6.10 -6.09
N LEU A 53 11.39 6.01 -4.80
CA LEU A 53 12.03 7.07 -4.02
C LEU A 53 13.44 7.46 -4.51
N ASN A 54 14.09 6.62 -5.32
CA ASN A 54 15.41 6.90 -5.88
C ASN A 54 15.33 7.41 -7.34
N ALA A 55 14.14 7.71 -7.85
CA ALA A 55 13.98 8.36 -9.15
C ALA A 55 14.68 9.73 -9.13
N GLN A 56 15.43 10.03 -10.20
CA GLN A 56 16.21 11.27 -10.29
C GLN A 56 15.33 12.53 -10.18
N SER A 57 14.11 12.48 -10.71
CA SER A 57 13.12 13.56 -10.64
C SER A 57 12.64 13.87 -9.21
N LEU A 58 12.83 12.94 -8.28
CA LEU A 58 12.42 13.02 -6.87
C LEU A 58 13.61 13.22 -5.91
N GLU A 59 14.81 13.46 -6.45
CA GLU A 59 16.00 13.69 -5.64
C GLU A 59 15.80 14.89 -4.70
N SER A 60 16.07 14.68 -3.40
CA SER A 60 15.95 15.70 -2.35
C SER A 60 14.54 16.32 -2.18
N VAL A 61 13.51 15.72 -2.76
CA VAL A 61 12.12 16.21 -2.64
C VAL A 61 11.53 15.89 -1.27
N PHE A 62 11.81 14.70 -0.74
CA PHE A 62 11.23 14.22 0.52
C PHE A 62 12.22 14.33 1.68
N THR A 63 11.70 14.71 2.83
CA THR A 63 12.42 14.66 4.11
C THR A 63 12.69 13.21 4.53
N ASP A 64 13.69 13.02 5.40
CA ASP A 64 13.95 11.69 5.99
C ASP A 64 12.72 11.11 6.71
N LEU A 65 11.87 11.98 7.28
CA LEU A 65 10.66 11.56 8.00
C LEU A 65 9.62 11.01 7.03
N GLU A 66 9.36 11.72 5.94
CA GLU A 66 8.46 11.31 4.87
C GLU A 66 8.92 9.97 4.26
N ILE A 67 10.22 9.83 3.98
CA ILE A 67 10.84 8.59 3.49
C ILE A 67 10.67 7.43 4.47
N PHE A 68 10.88 7.68 5.77
CA PHE A 68 10.66 6.66 6.79
C PHE A 68 9.18 6.23 6.84
N THR A 69 8.26 7.20 6.85
CA THR A 69 6.83 6.92 6.98
C THR A 69 6.24 6.21 5.78
N VAL A 70 6.68 6.51 4.56
CA VAL A 70 6.16 5.83 3.36
C VAL A 70 6.60 4.38 3.33
N LEU A 71 7.85 4.09 3.67
CA LEU A 71 8.34 2.70 3.79
C LEU A 71 7.65 1.94 4.93
N PHE A 72 7.35 2.62 6.04
CA PHE A 72 6.59 2.05 7.14
C PHE A 72 5.14 1.75 6.71
N ALA A 73 4.47 2.68 6.02
CA ALA A 73 3.12 2.51 5.50
C ALA A 73 3.03 1.32 4.55
N CYS A 74 3.95 1.21 3.57
CA CYS A 74 4.01 0.05 2.67
C CYS A 74 4.13 -1.29 3.41
N ALA A 75 4.90 -1.33 4.50
CA ALA A 75 5.12 -2.56 5.26
C ALA A 75 3.86 -3.03 6.03
N ILE A 76 2.91 -2.14 6.28
CA ILE A 76 1.71 -2.43 7.07
C ILE A 76 0.41 -2.34 6.26
N HIS A 77 0.46 -1.92 4.99
CA HIS A 77 -0.73 -1.46 4.27
C HIS A 77 -1.83 -2.52 4.15
N ASP A 78 -1.47 -3.80 4.21
CA ASP A 78 -2.35 -4.97 4.11
C ASP A 78 -2.29 -5.91 5.33
N VAL A 79 -1.73 -5.45 6.46
CA VAL A 79 -1.55 -6.34 7.62
C VAL A 79 -2.89 -6.82 8.16
N GLY A 80 -3.06 -8.13 8.34
CA GLY A 80 -4.32 -8.73 8.78
C GLY A 80 -5.36 -8.93 7.67
N HIS A 81 -5.00 -8.79 6.39
CA HIS A 81 -5.93 -9.00 5.26
C HIS A 81 -6.60 -10.39 5.31
N PRO A 82 -7.94 -10.50 5.23
CA PRO A 82 -8.68 -11.76 5.36
C PRO A 82 -8.79 -12.58 4.05
N GLY A 83 -8.17 -12.09 2.98
CA GLY A 83 -8.22 -12.73 1.66
C GLY A 83 -9.55 -12.52 0.93
N VAL A 84 -10.26 -11.44 1.26
CA VAL A 84 -11.53 -11.03 0.63
C VAL A 84 -11.57 -9.51 0.55
N THR A 85 -12.33 -8.98 -0.41
CA THR A 85 -12.45 -7.54 -0.70
C THR A 85 -13.33 -6.79 0.31
N ASN A 86 -13.19 -5.44 0.34
CA ASN A 86 -14.13 -4.56 1.05
C ASN A 86 -15.59 -4.84 0.68
N GLN A 87 -15.88 -5.04 -0.61
CA GLN A 87 -17.25 -5.29 -1.08
C GLN A 87 -17.82 -6.62 -0.56
N TYR A 88 -16.99 -7.67 -0.49
CA TYR A 88 -17.40 -8.93 0.12
C TYR A 88 -17.81 -8.71 1.59
N LEU A 89 -16.99 -8.02 2.39
CA LEU A 89 -17.27 -7.76 3.80
C LEU A 89 -18.59 -6.99 4.00
N ILE A 90 -18.84 -6.00 3.13
CA ILE A 90 -20.08 -5.21 3.13
C ILE A 90 -21.28 -6.12 2.80
N ASN A 91 -21.19 -6.89 1.71
CA ASN A 91 -22.28 -7.76 1.24
C ASN A 91 -22.64 -8.85 2.26
N THR A 92 -21.67 -9.31 3.07
CA THR A 92 -21.90 -10.33 4.10
C THR A 92 -22.25 -9.75 5.48
N ASN A 93 -22.38 -8.42 5.61
CA ASN A 93 -22.56 -7.73 6.91
C ASN A 93 -21.48 -8.13 7.94
N ASP A 94 -20.23 -8.23 7.49
CA ASP A 94 -19.11 -8.56 8.35
C ASP A 94 -18.94 -7.53 9.48
N GLN A 95 -18.45 -7.95 10.64
CA GLN A 95 -18.24 -7.06 11.78
C GLN A 95 -17.30 -5.90 11.47
N LEU A 96 -16.31 -6.09 10.58
CA LEU A 96 -15.43 -5.03 10.15
C LEU A 96 -16.17 -3.98 9.31
N ALA A 97 -17.05 -4.40 8.40
CA ALA A 97 -17.84 -3.49 7.60
C ALA A 97 -18.76 -2.62 8.47
N ILE A 98 -19.41 -3.25 9.47
CA ILE A 98 -20.22 -2.54 10.48
C ILE A 98 -19.35 -1.58 11.30
N LEU A 99 -18.18 -2.02 11.78
CA LEU A 99 -17.28 -1.22 12.62
C LEU A 99 -16.79 0.06 11.89
N TYR A 100 -16.46 -0.08 10.61
CA TYR A 100 -15.92 1.01 9.79
C TYR A 100 -16.97 1.70 8.91
N ASN A 101 -18.26 1.37 9.09
CA ASN A 101 -19.39 1.96 8.39
C ASN A 101 -19.19 1.95 6.86
N ASP A 102 -18.79 0.79 6.33
CA ASP A 102 -18.56 0.51 4.91
C ASP A 102 -17.49 1.40 4.22
N SER A 103 -16.72 2.17 5.00
CA SER A 103 -15.76 3.14 4.46
C SER A 103 -14.32 2.66 4.65
N SER A 104 -13.63 2.32 3.54
CA SER A 104 -12.24 1.85 3.53
C SER A 104 -11.99 0.81 4.63
N VAL A 105 -12.82 -0.23 4.62
CA VAL A 105 -13.01 -1.16 5.75
C VAL A 105 -11.70 -1.85 6.10
N LEU A 106 -11.03 -2.42 5.11
CA LEU A 106 -9.77 -3.12 5.25
C LEU A 106 -8.63 -2.16 5.56
N GLU A 107 -8.54 -1.02 4.89
CA GLU A 107 -7.45 -0.05 5.08
C GLU A 107 -7.46 0.53 6.51
N ASN A 108 -8.66 0.80 7.05
CA ASN A 108 -8.81 1.17 8.46
C ASN A 108 -8.42 0.02 9.40
N HIS A 109 -8.75 -1.22 9.04
CA HIS A 109 -8.39 -2.40 9.83
C HIS A 109 -6.86 -2.62 9.88
N HIS A 110 -6.18 -2.51 8.74
CA HIS A 110 -4.73 -2.60 8.62
C HIS A 110 -4.04 -1.58 9.53
N LEU A 111 -4.49 -0.33 9.49
CA LEU A 111 -4.01 0.74 10.37
C LEU A 111 -4.27 0.42 11.85
N ALA A 112 -5.47 -0.06 12.21
CA ALA A 112 -5.82 -0.38 13.58
C ALA A 112 -4.91 -1.49 14.15
N ILE A 113 -4.68 -2.57 13.40
CA ILE A 113 -3.76 -3.64 13.78
C ILE A 113 -2.35 -3.06 13.93
N ALA A 114 -1.81 -2.43 12.89
CA ALA A 114 -0.43 -1.95 12.87
C ALA A 114 -0.10 -1.00 14.03
N PHE A 115 -1.00 -0.07 14.34
CA PHE A 115 -0.81 0.86 15.44
C PHE A 115 -1.01 0.21 16.82
N SER A 116 -1.86 -0.81 16.93
CA SER A 116 -2.01 -1.56 18.19
C SER A 116 -0.73 -2.30 18.58
N LEU A 117 0.01 -2.83 17.59
CA LEU A 117 1.26 -3.55 17.80
C LEU A 117 2.35 -2.66 18.42
N LEU A 118 2.38 -1.36 18.12
CA LEU A 118 3.33 -0.41 18.72
C LEU A 118 3.14 -0.26 20.24
N GLY A 119 1.95 -0.57 20.76
CA GLY A 119 1.65 -0.51 22.20
C GLY A 119 2.19 -1.70 22.99
N GLN A 120 2.70 -2.74 22.33
CA GLN A 120 3.28 -3.89 23.01
C GLN A 120 4.66 -3.55 23.59
N PRO A 121 5.06 -4.16 24.73
CA PRO A 121 6.35 -3.90 25.35
C PRO A 121 7.52 -4.11 24.37
N GLY A 122 8.34 -3.08 24.18
CA GLY A 122 9.50 -3.13 23.28
C GLY A 122 9.18 -3.13 21.79
N HIS A 123 7.95 -2.84 21.36
CA HIS A 123 7.56 -2.77 19.95
C HIS A 123 7.41 -1.34 19.44
N ASP A 124 7.56 -0.32 20.30
CA ASP A 124 7.44 1.08 19.88
C ASP A 124 8.67 1.51 19.06
N VAL A 125 8.50 1.47 17.73
CA VAL A 125 9.51 1.93 16.75
C VAL A 125 9.74 3.45 16.86
N PHE A 126 8.76 4.19 17.35
CA PHE A 126 8.78 5.65 17.44
C PHE A 126 9.22 6.15 18.82
N GLU A 127 9.66 5.27 19.74
CA GLU A 127 9.89 5.58 21.16
C GLU A 127 10.71 6.86 21.38
N ASN A 128 11.76 7.06 20.58
CA ASN A 128 12.66 8.22 20.66
C ASN A 128 12.22 9.44 19.84
N PHE A 129 11.08 9.38 19.15
CA PHE A 129 10.59 10.50 18.35
C PHE A 129 9.96 11.56 19.26
N PRO A 130 10.27 12.85 19.08
CA PRO A 130 9.53 13.93 19.73
C PRO A 130 8.03 13.85 19.41
N ARG A 131 7.19 14.30 20.35
CA ARG A 131 5.71 14.24 20.22
C ARG A 131 5.20 14.78 18.88
N LYS A 132 5.72 15.92 18.41
CA LYS A 132 5.33 16.51 17.12
C LYS A 132 5.65 15.57 15.94
N GLN A 133 6.83 14.94 15.96
CA GLN A 133 7.26 14.01 14.93
C GLN A 133 6.42 12.73 14.94
N ARG A 134 6.05 12.21 16.12
CA ARG A 134 5.13 11.05 16.24
C ARG A 134 3.75 11.34 15.66
N LEU A 135 3.17 12.49 16.01
CA LEU A 135 1.86 12.92 15.50
C LEU A 135 1.90 13.11 13.97
N SER A 136 2.95 13.74 13.46
CA SER A 136 3.16 13.89 12.02
C SER A 136 3.28 12.53 11.34
N SER A 137 4.08 11.62 11.91
CA SER A 137 4.30 10.28 11.35
C SER A 137 2.98 9.50 11.27
N ARG A 138 2.21 9.50 12.35
CA ARG A 138 0.91 8.83 12.40
C ARG A 138 -0.04 9.37 11.32
N ARG A 139 -0.11 10.69 11.16
CA ARG A 139 -0.97 11.32 10.15
C ARG A 139 -0.56 10.88 8.73
N MET A 140 0.72 10.98 8.39
CA MET A 140 1.23 10.59 7.08
C MET A 140 0.95 9.12 6.77
N ILE A 141 1.21 8.23 7.73
CA ILE A 141 0.97 6.78 7.57
C ILE A 141 -0.52 6.50 7.32
N ILE A 142 -1.42 7.14 8.08
CA ILE A 142 -2.87 7.01 7.86
C ILE A 142 -3.27 7.49 6.47
N ASP A 143 -2.82 8.69 6.09
CA ASP A 143 -3.15 9.28 4.78
C ASP A 143 -2.67 8.39 3.61
N MET A 144 -1.52 7.72 3.75
CA MET A 144 -0.97 6.83 2.72
C MET A 144 -1.63 5.45 2.66
N VAL A 145 -1.92 4.80 3.79
CA VAL A 145 -2.60 3.49 3.77
C VAL A 145 -4.06 3.64 3.33
N LEU A 146 -4.77 4.69 3.74
CA LEU A 146 -6.13 4.93 3.22
C LEU A 146 -6.16 5.24 1.71
N ALA A 147 -5.02 5.65 1.12
CA ALA A 147 -4.92 5.90 -0.30
C ALA A 147 -4.76 4.62 -1.13
N THR A 148 -4.49 3.45 -0.52
CA THR A 148 -4.43 2.17 -1.26
C THR A 148 -5.83 1.59 -1.54
N ASP A 149 -6.88 2.15 -0.92
CA ASP A 149 -8.26 1.80 -1.25
C ASP A 149 -8.55 2.10 -2.73
N MET A 150 -8.83 1.05 -3.51
CA MET A 150 -9.09 1.15 -4.94
C MET A 150 -10.28 2.03 -5.31
N SER A 151 -11.22 2.30 -4.39
CA SER A 151 -12.28 3.29 -4.61
C SER A 151 -11.74 4.73 -4.75
N LYS A 152 -10.53 5.00 -4.25
CA LYS A 152 -9.84 6.30 -4.33
C LYS A 152 -8.96 6.45 -5.58
N HIS A 153 -8.77 5.38 -6.36
CA HIS A 153 -7.87 5.35 -7.50
C HIS A 153 -8.13 6.52 -8.48
N MET A 154 -9.39 6.75 -8.86
CA MET A 154 -9.73 7.80 -9.83
C MET A 154 -9.51 9.22 -9.30
N SER A 155 -9.73 9.46 -8.00
CA SER A 155 -9.43 10.77 -7.39
C SER A 155 -7.93 11.01 -7.30
N LEU A 156 -7.14 10.02 -6.84
CA LEU A 156 -5.68 10.13 -6.76
C LEU A 156 -5.06 10.42 -8.12
N LEU A 157 -5.56 9.75 -9.15
CA LEU A 157 -5.15 9.93 -10.53
C LEU A 157 -5.50 11.33 -11.06
N ALA A 158 -6.70 11.83 -10.81
CA ALA A 158 -7.12 13.17 -11.24
C ALA A 158 -6.26 14.26 -10.59
N ASP A 159 -5.96 14.11 -9.31
CA ASP A 159 -5.09 15.04 -8.61
C ASP A 159 -3.65 14.95 -9.17
N LEU A 160 -3.14 13.74 -9.46
CA LEU A 160 -1.81 13.54 -10.04
C LEU A 160 -1.69 14.20 -11.42
N LYS A 161 -2.70 14.02 -12.29
CA LYS A 161 -2.76 14.71 -13.60
C LYS A 161 -2.68 16.22 -13.45
N THR A 162 -3.47 16.78 -12.54
CA THR A 162 -3.47 18.21 -12.24
C THR A 162 -2.09 18.66 -11.77
N MET A 163 -1.40 17.87 -10.95
CA MET A 163 -0.04 18.19 -10.52
C MET A 163 0.95 18.18 -11.68
N VAL A 164 0.91 17.17 -12.56
CA VAL A 164 1.78 17.08 -13.74
C VAL A 164 1.57 18.26 -14.70
N GLU A 165 0.32 18.68 -14.91
CA GLU A 165 -0.02 19.80 -15.78
C GLU A 165 0.42 21.16 -15.20
N THR A 166 0.28 21.34 -13.90
CA THR A 166 0.57 22.62 -13.22
C THR A 166 2.04 22.76 -12.85
N LYS A 167 2.73 21.66 -12.57
CA LYS A 167 4.13 21.64 -12.16
C LYS A 167 5.01 21.23 -13.33
N LYS A 168 5.34 22.21 -14.17
CA LYS A 168 6.46 22.05 -15.09
C LYS A 168 7.74 21.87 -14.29
N VAL A 169 8.46 20.80 -14.62
CA VAL A 169 9.83 20.58 -14.20
C VAL A 169 10.61 21.86 -14.49
N ALA A 170 11.16 22.50 -13.45
CA ALA A 170 12.10 23.59 -13.66
C ALA A 170 13.22 23.08 -14.58
N GLY A 171 13.89 23.95 -15.34
CA GLY A 171 14.88 23.53 -16.36
C GLY A 171 16.03 22.62 -15.88
N SER A 172 16.08 22.27 -14.60
CA SER A 172 16.96 21.28 -13.96
C SER A 172 16.49 19.82 -14.03
N GLY A 173 15.26 19.50 -14.44
CA GLY A 173 14.78 18.11 -14.46
C GLY A 173 14.23 17.59 -13.11
N ILE A 174 14.23 18.43 -12.06
CA ILE A 174 13.82 18.06 -10.69
C ILE A 174 12.44 18.67 -10.38
N LEU A 175 11.59 17.88 -9.71
CA LEU A 175 10.26 18.33 -9.30
C LEU A 175 10.33 19.22 -8.04
N THR A 176 9.91 20.48 -8.15
CA THR A 176 9.89 21.40 -7.02
C THR A 176 8.54 21.33 -6.28
N LEU A 177 8.54 20.76 -5.07
CA LEU A 177 7.35 20.64 -4.22
C LEU A 177 7.51 21.44 -2.93
N GLU A 178 7.00 22.68 -2.96
CA GLU A 178 7.20 23.63 -1.87
C GLU A 178 6.36 23.32 -0.63
N ASN A 179 5.14 22.81 -0.80
CA ASN A 179 4.21 22.59 0.30
C ASN A 179 4.05 21.10 0.66
N TYR A 180 3.58 20.85 1.89
CA TYR A 180 3.35 19.50 2.42
C TYR A 180 2.25 18.74 1.67
N ILE A 181 1.22 19.44 1.18
CA ILE A 181 0.06 18.84 0.52
C ILE A 181 0.52 18.15 -0.77
N ASP A 182 1.32 18.84 -1.58
CA ASP A 182 1.83 18.30 -2.84
C ASP A 182 2.75 17.08 -2.59
N ARG A 183 3.64 17.17 -1.58
CA ARG A 183 4.50 16.04 -1.23
C ARG A 183 3.69 14.84 -0.77
N MET A 184 2.67 15.05 0.06
CA MET A 184 1.79 13.97 0.53
C MET A 184 1.04 13.31 -0.64
N GLN A 185 0.53 14.10 -1.57
CA GLN A 185 -0.18 13.59 -2.72
C GLN A 185 0.72 12.70 -3.62
N ILE A 186 2.01 13.04 -3.76
CA ILE A 186 2.95 12.16 -4.45
C ILE A 186 3.24 10.90 -3.63
N LEU A 187 3.40 11.00 -2.31
CA LEU A 187 3.63 9.81 -1.48
C LEU A 187 2.44 8.85 -1.54
N GLN A 188 1.21 9.36 -1.49
CA GLN A 188 -0.01 8.56 -1.67
C GLN A 188 -0.03 7.85 -3.03
N ASN A 189 0.20 8.60 -4.11
CA ASN A 189 0.29 8.01 -5.45
C ASN A 189 1.45 7.00 -5.54
N MET A 190 2.59 7.25 -4.92
CA MET A 190 3.75 6.37 -4.95
C MET A 190 3.47 5.02 -4.26
N VAL A 191 2.79 5.02 -3.10
CA VAL A 191 2.37 3.77 -2.45
C VAL A 191 1.35 3.04 -3.33
N HIS A 192 0.36 3.76 -3.85
CA HIS A 192 -0.65 3.19 -4.75
C HIS A 192 -0.03 2.58 -6.01
N CYS A 193 0.96 3.24 -6.62
CA CYS A 193 1.67 2.72 -7.79
C CYS A 193 2.50 1.48 -7.43
N ALA A 194 3.18 1.50 -6.29
CA ALA A 194 3.95 0.36 -5.83
C ALA A 194 3.06 -0.87 -5.60
N ASP A 195 1.86 -0.66 -5.05
CA ASP A 195 0.86 -1.70 -4.83
C ASP A 195 0.32 -2.26 -6.16
N LEU A 196 0.06 -1.40 -7.14
CA LEU A 196 -0.40 -1.79 -8.48
C LEU A 196 0.73 -2.16 -9.45
N SER A 197 1.96 -2.38 -8.95
CA SER A 197 3.16 -2.46 -9.81
C SER A 197 3.39 -3.81 -10.48
N ASN A 198 2.64 -4.87 -10.16
CA ASN A 198 2.96 -6.20 -10.66
C ASN A 198 3.02 -6.29 -12.21
N PRO A 199 2.11 -5.66 -12.99
CA PRO A 199 2.21 -5.66 -14.45
C PRO A 199 3.46 -4.95 -15.00
N ALA A 200 4.10 -4.09 -14.20
CA ALA A 200 5.35 -3.39 -14.55
C ALA A 200 6.60 -4.27 -14.38
N LYS A 201 6.49 -5.38 -13.65
CA LYS A 201 7.62 -6.25 -13.31
C LYS A 201 7.97 -7.15 -14.50
N PRO A 202 9.18 -7.75 -14.54
CA PRO A 202 9.51 -8.78 -15.52
C PRO A 202 8.41 -9.84 -15.62
N LEU A 203 8.12 -10.28 -16.85
CA LEU A 203 6.95 -11.12 -17.16
C LEU A 203 6.81 -12.36 -16.26
N ASP A 204 7.91 -12.99 -15.90
CA ASP A 204 7.91 -14.18 -15.03
C ASP A 204 7.45 -13.87 -13.60
N LEU A 205 7.76 -12.68 -13.09
CA LEU A 205 7.26 -12.20 -11.78
C LEU A 205 5.81 -11.78 -11.90
N TYR A 206 5.46 -11.02 -12.95
CA TYR A 206 4.08 -10.61 -13.20
C TYR A 206 3.14 -11.83 -13.25
N ARG A 207 3.49 -12.87 -14.02
CA ARG A 207 2.70 -14.12 -14.08
C ARG A 207 2.51 -14.79 -12.73
N GLN A 208 3.53 -14.80 -11.88
CA GLN A 208 3.41 -15.35 -10.53
C GLN A 208 2.42 -14.55 -9.68
N TRP A 209 2.50 -13.22 -9.73
CA TRP A 209 1.54 -12.34 -9.04
C TRP A 209 0.12 -12.48 -9.58
N THR A 210 -0.05 -12.55 -10.90
CA THR A 210 -1.35 -12.81 -11.54
C THR A 210 -1.95 -14.13 -11.03
N ASN A 211 -1.18 -15.22 -11.01
CA ASN A 211 -1.68 -16.51 -10.52
C ASN A 211 -2.11 -16.43 -9.05
N ARG A 212 -1.36 -15.71 -8.22
CA ARG A 212 -1.66 -15.51 -6.80
C ARG A 212 -2.95 -14.70 -6.60
N VAL A 213 -3.08 -13.55 -7.25
CA VAL A 213 -4.28 -12.71 -7.10
C VAL A 213 -5.51 -13.43 -7.63
N MET A 214 -5.41 -14.15 -8.75
CA MET A 214 -6.53 -14.93 -9.27
C MET A 214 -6.93 -16.07 -8.33
N GLU A 215 -5.98 -16.79 -7.74
CA GLU A 215 -6.30 -17.83 -6.76
C GLU A 215 -7.01 -17.25 -5.53
N GLU A 216 -6.59 -16.09 -5.03
CA GLU A 216 -7.25 -15.44 -3.89
C GLU A 216 -8.68 -14.98 -4.24
N LEU A 217 -8.87 -14.38 -5.42
CA LEU A 217 -10.19 -14.00 -5.92
C LEU A 217 -11.09 -15.22 -6.12
N PHE A 218 -10.54 -16.34 -6.59
CA PHE A 218 -11.28 -17.60 -6.72
C PHE A 218 -11.69 -18.18 -5.36
N GLN A 219 -10.82 -18.07 -4.35
CA GLN A 219 -11.18 -18.44 -2.98
C GLN A 219 -12.30 -17.56 -2.42
N GLN A 220 -12.34 -16.26 -2.74
CA GLN A 220 -13.49 -15.41 -2.42
C GLN A 220 -14.76 -15.91 -3.14
N GLY A 221 -14.68 -16.18 -4.44
CA GLY A 221 -15.84 -16.65 -5.22
C GLY A 221 -16.39 -18.00 -4.75
N ASP A 222 -15.53 -18.87 -4.23
CA ASP A 222 -15.96 -20.11 -3.59
C ASP A 222 -16.74 -19.85 -2.30
N LYS A 223 -16.28 -18.93 -1.45
CA LYS A 223 -17.01 -18.50 -0.25
C LYS A 223 -18.37 -17.88 -0.61
N GLU A 224 -18.41 -17.03 -1.64
CA GLU A 224 -19.66 -16.42 -2.13
C GLU A 224 -20.65 -17.47 -2.60
N ARG A 225 -20.17 -18.50 -3.32
CA ARG A 225 -20.98 -19.63 -3.78
C ARG A 225 -21.53 -20.46 -2.61
N GLU A 226 -20.71 -20.73 -1.59
CA GLU A 226 -21.12 -21.46 -0.39
C GLU A 226 -22.19 -20.71 0.41
N LEU A 227 -22.10 -19.37 0.45
CA LEU A 227 -23.10 -18.50 1.09
C LEU A 227 -24.38 -18.32 0.24
N GLY A 228 -24.38 -18.78 -1.01
CA GLY A 228 -25.51 -18.63 -1.92
C GLY A 228 -25.77 -17.17 -2.34
N ILE A 229 -24.75 -16.32 -2.31
CA ILE A 229 -24.81 -14.94 -2.79
C ILE A 229 -24.27 -14.81 -4.21
N GLU A 230 -24.49 -13.66 -4.85
CA GLU A 230 -23.92 -13.37 -6.16
C GLU A 230 -22.39 -13.41 -6.09
N ILE A 231 -21.78 -14.20 -6.98
CA ILE A 231 -20.32 -14.28 -7.08
C ILE A 231 -19.81 -12.99 -7.72
N SER A 232 -18.86 -12.35 -7.05
CA SER A 232 -18.26 -11.11 -7.51
C SER A 232 -17.67 -11.26 -8.92
N PRO A 233 -17.65 -10.17 -9.73
CA PRO A 233 -16.95 -10.17 -11.01
C PRO A 233 -15.54 -10.74 -10.86
N ILE A 234 -15.07 -11.47 -11.88
CA ILE A 234 -13.75 -12.14 -11.95
C ILE A 234 -13.42 -13.19 -10.88
N CYS A 235 -14.29 -13.40 -9.87
CA CYS A 235 -14.06 -14.33 -8.76
C CYS A 235 -14.57 -15.76 -9.05
N ASP A 236 -15.37 -15.99 -10.10
CA ASP A 236 -15.81 -17.33 -10.46
C ASP A 236 -14.77 -18.08 -11.31
N ARG A 237 -14.06 -19.02 -10.68
CA ARG A 237 -13.05 -19.88 -11.34
C ARG A 237 -13.57 -20.70 -12.53
N ASN A 238 -14.89 -20.86 -12.67
CA ASN A 238 -15.50 -21.62 -13.77
C ASN A 238 -15.75 -20.77 -15.03
N THR A 239 -15.79 -19.44 -14.90
CA THR A 239 -16.17 -18.53 -15.99
C THR A 239 -15.14 -17.43 -16.26
N ALA A 240 -14.25 -17.15 -15.30
CA ALA A 240 -13.21 -16.14 -15.44
C ALA A 240 -12.24 -16.45 -16.59
N THR A 241 -11.94 -15.44 -17.40
CA THR A 241 -10.86 -15.50 -18.41
C THR A 241 -9.70 -14.63 -17.93
N ILE A 242 -8.67 -15.26 -17.36
CA ILE A 242 -7.54 -14.57 -16.70
C ILE A 242 -6.90 -13.54 -17.64
N GLU A 243 -6.58 -13.93 -18.88
CA GLU A 243 -5.88 -13.09 -19.84
C GLU A 243 -6.70 -11.84 -20.20
N LYS A 244 -8.01 -11.99 -20.39
CA LYS A 244 -8.90 -10.85 -20.66
C LYS A 244 -9.00 -9.93 -19.45
N SER A 245 -9.13 -10.49 -18.25
CA SER A 245 -9.16 -9.70 -17.01
C SER A 245 -7.88 -8.90 -16.82
N GLN A 246 -6.71 -9.48 -17.08
CA GLN A 246 -5.43 -8.77 -17.00
C GLN A 246 -5.31 -7.66 -18.04
N VAL A 247 -5.78 -7.86 -19.28
CA VAL A 247 -5.80 -6.80 -20.31
C VAL A 247 -6.71 -5.64 -19.91
N ILE A 248 -7.91 -5.94 -19.39
CA ILE A 248 -8.86 -4.92 -18.91
C ILE A 248 -8.26 -4.14 -17.74
N TYR A 249 -7.67 -4.84 -16.76
CA TYR A 249 -6.98 -4.22 -15.64
C TYR A 249 -5.84 -3.31 -16.10
N MET A 250 -5.07 -3.76 -17.10
CA MET A 250 -3.98 -2.97 -17.65
C MET A 250 -4.48 -1.66 -18.27
N ILE A 251 -5.55 -1.73 -19.07
CA ILE A 251 -6.12 -0.56 -19.78
C ILE A 251 -6.80 0.43 -18.82
N HIS A 252 -7.58 -0.07 -17.85
CA HIS A 252 -8.47 0.78 -17.05
C HIS A 252 -7.91 1.20 -15.70
N THR A 253 -6.83 0.57 -15.25
CA THR A 253 -6.24 0.83 -13.93
C THR A 253 -4.76 1.14 -14.05
N TYR A 254 -3.99 0.26 -14.69
CA TYR A 254 -2.53 0.38 -14.71
C TYR A 254 -2.04 1.50 -15.64
N ASP A 255 -2.36 1.45 -16.94
CA ASP A 255 -1.81 2.36 -17.96
C ASP A 255 -2.10 3.82 -17.62
N ILE A 256 -3.25 4.10 -17.01
CA ILE A 256 -3.66 5.48 -16.70
C ILE A 256 -2.77 6.11 -15.63
N ILE A 257 -2.27 5.31 -14.68
CA ILE A 257 -1.36 5.78 -13.63
C ILE A 257 0.08 5.85 -14.15
N PHE A 258 0.57 4.79 -14.79
CA PHE A 258 1.99 4.67 -15.14
C PHE A 258 2.40 5.51 -16.36
N VAL A 259 1.46 5.97 -17.19
CA VAL A 259 1.77 6.94 -18.26
C VAL A 259 2.02 8.36 -17.72
N LEU A 260 1.61 8.64 -16.48
CA LEU A 260 1.77 9.96 -15.85
C LEU A 260 3.03 10.09 -14.99
N ILE A 261 3.75 8.99 -14.76
CA ILE A 261 4.92 8.90 -13.88
C ILE A 261 6.17 8.67 -14.73
#